data_AF-A0A8J5IB49-F1
#
_entry.id   AF-A0A8J5IB49-F1
#
_cell.length_a   1.000
_cell.length_b   1.000
_cell.length_c   1.000
_cell.angle_alpha   90.00
_cell.angle_beta   90.00
_cell.angle_gamma   90.00
#
_symmetry.space_group_name_H-M   'P 1'
#
loop_
_entity.id
_entity.type
_entity.pdbx_description
1 polymer ?
#
loop_
_entity_poly.entity_id
_entity_poly.type
_entity_poly.pdbx_seq_one_letter_code
_entity_poly.pdbx_strand_id
1 'polypeptide(L)'
;MHPAAQRAAPPKRRASYTAREKLDAANALEATKDVARVIKERYPDLSASAYESRRKLVLKWLRNKPKIEMHATSVCQPADVAWNFPFKARLRAYWVGYLREQLRAHNSGNKFALTAPDRVKVSKWVSMAWDELSSTTIANGYKKAFGPLLDDADIAAADLIENLSRHCAIDADIGEVDSDDDIEVNEVDEE
;
A
#
# COMPACT_ATOMS: atom_id res chain seq x y z
N MET A 1 32.77 -5.59 46.84
CA MET A 1 33.23 -5.28 45.46
C MET A 1 32.59 -6.30 44.52
N HIS A 2 31.51 -5.92 43.85
CA HIS A 2 30.90 -6.75 42.80
C HIS A 2 31.54 -6.38 41.44
N PRO A 3 31.95 -7.33 40.61
CA PRO A 3 32.44 -7.03 39.28
C PRO A 3 31.28 -6.58 38.38
N ALA A 4 31.50 -5.50 37.62
CA ALA A 4 30.56 -4.95 36.67
C ALA A 4 30.29 -5.95 35.53
N ALA A 5 29.01 -6.26 35.31
CA ALA A 5 28.57 -7.08 34.18
C ALA A 5 28.95 -6.38 32.87
N GLN A 6 29.83 -7.02 32.08
CA GLN A 6 30.10 -6.61 30.70
C GLN A 6 28.81 -6.72 29.91
N ARG A 7 28.29 -5.57 29.44
CA ARG A 7 27.17 -5.52 28.50
C ARG A 7 27.60 -6.22 27.21
N ALA A 8 27.04 -7.41 26.95
CA ALA A 8 27.19 -8.10 25.70
C ALA A 8 26.76 -7.19 24.54
N ALA A 9 27.59 -7.10 23.49
CA ALA A 9 27.27 -6.33 22.29
C ALA A 9 25.95 -6.84 21.69
N PRO A 10 25.06 -5.93 21.21
CA PRO A 10 23.80 -6.34 20.64
C PRO A 10 24.06 -7.26 19.42
N PRO A 11 23.28 -8.34 19.26
CA PRO A 11 23.46 -9.25 18.14
C PRO A 11 23.32 -8.48 16.83
N LYS A 12 24.29 -8.68 15.91
CA LYS A 12 24.24 -8.13 14.55
C LYS A 12 22.99 -8.66 13.86
N ARG A 13 21.89 -7.90 13.90
CA ARG A 13 20.70 -8.20 13.10
C ARG A 13 21.14 -8.25 11.64
N ARG A 14 21.01 -9.40 10.99
CA ARG A 14 20.97 -9.46 9.53
C ARG A 14 19.70 -8.72 9.11
N ALA A 15 19.77 -7.41 8.97
CA ALA A 15 18.67 -6.62 8.44
C ALA A 15 18.45 -7.09 7.00
N SER A 16 17.39 -7.85 6.76
CA SER A 16 16.91 -8.13 5.41
C SER A 16 16.44 -6.81 4.82
N TYR A 17 17.03 -6.36 3.72
CA TYR A 17 16.62 -5.12 3.06
C TYR A 17 15.16 -5.21 2.63
N THR A 18 14.41 -4.16 2.90
CA THR A 18 13.00 -4.06 2.49
C THR A 18 12.90 -3.97 0.98
N ALA A 19 11.73 -4.29 0.41
CA ALA A 19 11.50 -4.11 -1.02
C ALA A 19 11.67 -2.63 -1.43
N ARG A 20 11.22 -1.70 -0.57
CA ARG A 20 11.35 -0.26 -0.77
C ARG A 20 12.81 0.18 -0.84
N GLU A 21 13.64 -0.22 0.11
CA GLU A 21 15.07 0.12 0.14
C GLU A 21 15.80 -0.36 -1.14
N LYS A 22 15.46 -1.57 -1.61
CA LYS A 22 16.05 -2.13 -2.83
C LYS A 22 15.67 -1.31 -4.06
N LEU A 23 14.39 -0.91 -4.17
CA LEU A 23 13.89 -0.11 -5.28
C LEU A 23 14.43 1.31 -5.27
N ASP A 24 14.43 1.96 -4.11
CA ASP A 24 14.99 3.31 -3.97
C ASP A 24 16.46 3.34 -4.41
N ALA A 25 17.25 2.34 -3.99
CA ALA A 25 18.64 2.16 -4.41
C ALA A 25 18.79 1.91 -5.92
N ALA A 26 17.95 1.05 -6.50
CA ALA A 26 17.95 0.78 -7.94
C ALA A 26 17.56 2.02 -8.77
N ASN A 27 16.49 2.73 -8.38
CA ASN A 27 16.01 3.94 -9.04
C ASN A 27 17.04 5.06 -9.02
N ALA A 28 17.69 5.28 -7.86
CA ALA A 28 18.75 6.29 -7.80
C ALA A 28 19.94 5.94 -8.69
N LEU A 29 20.36 4.68 -8.74
CA LEU A 29 21.44 4.26 -9.63
C LEU A 29 21.04 4.38 -11.10
N GLU A 30 19.78 4.11 -11.44
CA GLU A 30 19.28 4.30 -12.79
C GLU A 30 19.28 5.78 -13.20
N ALA A 31 18.94 6.68 -12.28
CA ALA A 31 18.92 8.13 -12.52
C ALA A 31 20.34 8.73 -12.58
N THR A 32 21.22 8.40 -11.64
CA THR A 32 22.55 9.01 -11.55
C THR A 32 23.58 8.34 -12.45
N LYS A 33 23.36 7.08 -12.83
CA LYS A 33 24.34 6.18 -13.47
C LYS A 33 25.68 6.09 -12.71
N ASP A 34 25.72 6.50 -11.44
CA ASP A 34 26.91 6.54 -10.60
C ASP A 34 26.67 5.79 -9.28
N VAL A 35 27.25 4.60 -9.17
CA VAL A 35 27.12 3.73 -7.99
C VAL A 35 27.88 4.24 -6.78
N ALA A 36 29.00 4.95 -6.98
CA ALA A 36 29.78 5.48 -5.88
C ALA A 36 29.02 6.61 -5.19
N ARG A 37 28.40 7.48 -5.98
CA ARG A 37 27.50 8.54 -5.49
C ARG A 37 26.31 7.95 -4.72
N VAL A 38 25.61 6.97 -5.29
CA VAL A 38 24.46 6.33 -4.63
C VAL A 38 24.84 5.69 -3.30
N ILE A 39 26.00 5.03 -3.22
CA ILE A 39 26.46 4.42 -1.97
C ILE A 39 26.77 5.49 -0.92
N LYS A 40 27.46 6.57 -1.30
CA LYS A 40 27.79 7.67 -0.41
C LYS A 40 26.55 8.35 0.17
N GLU A 41 25.54 8.59 -0.66
CA GLU A 41 24.30 9.27 -0.25
C GLU A 41 23.40 8.37 0.61
N ARG A 42 23.26 7.08 0.28
CA ARG A 42 22.30 6.16 0.93
C ARG A 42 22.88 5.36 2.09
N TYR A 43 24.20 5.21 2.13
CA TYR A 43 24.91 4.44 3.16
C TYR A 43 26.12 5.24 3.66
N PRO A 44 25.89 6.43 4.28
CA PRO A 44 26.97 7.32 4.69
C PRO A 44 27.90 6.69 5.72
N ASP A 45 27.38 5.82 6.59
CA ASP A 45 28.15 5.14 7.65
C ASP A 45 28.77 3.81 7.20
N LEU A 46 28.83 3.54 5.90
CA LEU A 46 29.38 2.28 5.38
C LEU A 46 30.89 2.23 5.53
N SER A 47 31.41 1.19 6.18
CA SER A 47 32.85 0.99 6.27
C SER A 47 33.48 0.71 4.91
N ALA A 48 34.74 1.12 4.72
CA ALA A 48 35.50 0.86 3.49
C ALA A 48 35.55 -0.64 3.15
N SER A 49 35.69 -1.51 4.16
CA SER A 49 35.68 -2.96 4.00
C SER A 49 34.34 -3.54 3.51
N ALA A 50 33.23 -2.83 3.71
CA ALA A 50 31.90 -3.24 3.28
C ALA A 50 31.49 -2.63 1.93
N TYR A 51 32.26 -1.67 1.39
CA TYR A 51 31.94 -0.93 0.17
C TYR A 51 31.72 -1.84 -1.04
N GLU A 52 32.67 -2.73 -1.35
CA GLU A 52 32.55 -3.60 -2.52
C GLU A 52 31.36 -4.55 -2.42
N SER A 53 31.07 -5.05 -1.22
CA SER A 53 29.89 -5.87 -0.97
C SER A 53 28.60 -5.08 -1.23
N ARG A 54 28.53 -3.82 -0.77
CA ARG A 54 27.38 -2.95 -1.04
C ARG A 54 27.23 -2.61 -2.51
N ARG A 55 28.33 -2.28 -3.20
CA ARG A 55 28.36 -1.97 -4.62
C ARG A 55 27.80 -3.11 -5.46
N LYS A 56 28.26 -4.34 -5.22
CA LYS A 56 27.73 -5.53 -5.89
C LYS A 56 26.23 -5.73 -5.62
N LEU A 57 25.78 -5.43 -4.41
CA LEU A 57 24.40 -5.60 -4.02
C LEU A 57 23.46 -4.59 -4.70
N VAL A 58 23.84 -3.30 -4.76
CA VAL A 58 23.06 -2.25 -5.44
C VAL A 58 22.97 -2.54 -6.94
N LEU A 59 24.07 -2.94 -7.58
CA LEU A 59 24.07 -3.37 -8.99
C LEU A 59 23.16 -4.59 -9.23
N LYS A 60 23.15 -5.55 -8.29
CA LYS A 60 22.25 -6.70 -8.35
C LYS A 60 20.79 -6.28 -8.25
N TRP A 61 20.46 -5.28 -7.44
CA TRP A 61 19.09 -4.77 -7.34
C TRP A 61 18.65 -4.07 -8.62
N LEU A 62 19.49 -3.23 -9.23
CA LEU A 62 19.19 -2.63 -10.53
C LEU A 62 18.88 -3.71 -11.59
N ARG A 63 19.72 -4.75 -11.67
CA ARG A 63 19.50 -5.86 -12.62
C ARG A 63 18.20 -6.62 -12.39
N ASN A 64 17.76 -6.73 -11.13
CA ASN A 64 16.54 -7.46 -10.77
C ASN A 64 15.36 -6.52 -10.51
N LYS A 65 15.44 -5.23 -10.87
CA LYS A 65 14.43 -4.22 -10.57
C LYS A 65 13.01 -4.66 -10.96
N PRO A 66 12.75 -5.19 -12.18
CA PRO A 66 11.41 -5.64 -12.55
C PRO A 66 10.84 -6.74 -11.62
N LYS A 67 11.70 -7.68 -11.18
CA LYS A 67 11.29 -8.73 -10.24
C LYS A 67 11.02 -8.16 -8.85
N ILE A 68 11.78 -7.16 -8.43
CA ILE A 68 11.58 -6.52 -7.13
C ILE A 68 10.26 -5.75 -7.13
N GLU A 69 9.96 -5.00 -8.20
CA GLU A 69 8.69 -4.27 -8.37
C GLU A 69 7.49 -5.19 -8.29
N MET A 70 7.54 -6.32 -9.01
CA MET A 70 6.47 -7.34 -8.98
C MET A 70 6.20 -7.90 -7.57
N HIS A 71 7.24 -8.03 -6.73
CA HIS A 71 7.11 -8.56 -5.36
C HIS A 71 6.95 -7.47 -4.29
N ALA A 72 6.86 -6.20 -4.70
CA ALA A 72 6.81 -5.03 -3.83
C ALA A 72 5.44 -4.34 -3.86
N THR A 73 4.38 -5.04 -4.27
CA THR A 73 3.05 -4.44 -4.46
C THR A 73 2.58 -3.65 -3.24
N SER A 74 2.80 -4.17 -2.03
CA SER A 74 2.44 -3.50 -0.77
C SER A 74 3.14 -2.16 -0.51
N VAL A 75 4.22 -1.84 -1.22
CA VAL A 75 4.98 -0.58 -1.09
C VAL A 75 5.02 0.25 -2.38
N CYS A 76 4.48 -0.29 -3.47
CA CYS A 76 4.54 0.31 -4.81
C CYS A 76 3.16 0.55 -5.41
N GLN A 77 2.11 -0.12 -4.94
CA GLN A 77 0.75 0.09 -5.42
C GLN A 77 0.06 1.12 -4.52
N PRO A 78 -0.35 2.28 -5.05
CA PRO A 78 -1.04 3.34 -4.29
C PRO A 78 -2.18 2.83 -3.41
N ALA A 79 -2.96 1.88 -3.95
CA ALA A 79 -4.04 1.23 -3.25
C ALA A 79 -3.59 0.50 -1.99
N ASP A 80 -2.61 -0.38 -2.10
CA ASP A 80 -2.10 -1.14 -0.96
C ASP A 80 -1.39 -0.26 0.07
N VAL A 81 -0.77 0.83 -0.39
CA VAL A 81 -0.01 1.76 0.45
C VAL A 81 -0.92 2.69 1.27
N ALA A 82 -2.11 3.04 0.77
CA ALA A 82 -2.94 4.06 1.43
C ALA A 82 -4.40 3.69 1.67
N TRP A 83 -5.17 3.27 0.67
CA TRP A 83 -6.63 3.18 0.83
C TRP A 83 -7.17 1.77 1.04
N ASN A 84 -6.49 0.71 0.60
CA ASN A 84 -6.95 -0.68 0.81
C ASN A 84 -7.09 -1.03 2.30
N PHE A 85 -6.16 -0.57 3.16
CA PHE A 85 -6.26 -0.80 4.60
C PHE A 85 -7.50 -0.11 5.22
N PRO A 86 -7.66 1.22 5.15
CA PRO A 86 -8.82 1.88 5.75
C PRO A 86 -10.14 1.44 5.12
N PHE A 87 -10.17 1.19 3.81
CA PHE A 87 -11.34 0.64 3.12
C PHE A 87 -11.75 -0.73 3.68
N LYS A 88 -10.82 -1.69 3.76
CA LYS A 88 -11.07 -3.03 4.33
C LYS A 88 -11.40 -2.96 5.83
N ALA A 89 -10.88 -1.98 6.56
CA ALA A 89 -11.21 -1.77 7.97
C ALA A 89 -12.68 -1.36 8.15
N ARG A 90 -13.19 -0.46 7.31
CA ARG A 90 -14.59 -0.04 7.31
C ARG A 90 -15.55 -1.16 6.92
N LEU A 91 -15.25 -1.89 5.84
CA LEU A 91 -16.03 -3.07 5.46
C LEU A 91 -16.13 -4.07 6.61
N ARG A 92 -15.01 -4.30 7.31
CA ARG A 92 -15.00 -5.17 8.50
C ARG A 92 -15.83 -4.59 9.64
N ALA A 93 -15.85 -3.27 9.83
CA ALA A 93 -16.67 -2.62 10.83
C ALA A 93 -18.17 -2.80 10.54
N TYR A 94 -18.62 -2.62 9.29
CA TYR A 94 -20.01 -2.87 8.90
C TYR A 94 -20.40 -4.34 9.10
N TRP A 95 -19.54 -5.26 8.67
CA TRP A 95 -19.73 -6.69 8.91
C TRP A 95 -19.87 -7.02 10.40
N VAL A 96 -18.97 -6.55 11.25
CA VAL A 96 -19.03 -6.77 12.70
C VAL A 96 -20.25 -6.11 13.32
N GLY A 97 -20.66 -4.92 12.84
CA GLY A 97 -21.89 -4.26 13.24
C GLY A 97 -23.12 -5.13 12.96
N TYR A 98 -23.22 -5.64 11.73
CA TYR A 98 -24.28 -6.55 11.30
C TYR A 98 -24.32 -7.84 12.12
N LEU A 99 -23.17 -8.45 12.41
CA LEU A 99 -23.09 -9.61 13.29
C LEU A 99 -23.60 -9.29 14.71
N ARG A 100 -23.18 -8.16 15.27
CA ARG A 100 -23.60 -7.73 16.62
C ARG A 100 -25.09 -7.48 16.70
N GLU A 101 -25.70 -6.94 15.66
CA GLU A 101 -27.15 -6.74 15.58
C GLU A 101 -27.91 -8.06 15.58
N GLN A 102 -27.48 -9.04 14.77
CA GLN A 102 -28.07 -10.39 14.78
C GLN A 102 -27.95 -11.07 16.16
N LEU A 103 -26.80 -10.93 16.81
CA LEU A 103 -26.60 -11.48 18.16
C LEU A 103 -27.52 -10.82 19.20
N ARG A 104 -27.80 -9.52 19.08
CA ARG A 104 -28.73 -8.82 19.99
C ARG A 104 -30.19 -9.20 19.74
N ALA A 105 -30.57 -9.42 18.48
CA ALA A 105 -31.92 -9.82 18.10
C ALA A 105 -32.21 -11.29 18.42
N HIS A 106 -31.18 -12.10 18.66
CA HIS A 106 -31.33 -13.51 18.95
C HIS A 106 -31.84 -13.76 20.37
N ASN A 107 -33.05 -14.31 20.49
CA ASN A 107 -33.62 -14.77 21.75
C ASN A 107 -33.05 -16.15 22.15
N SER A 108 -32.72 -16.32 23.42
CA SER A 108 -31.97 -17.43 24.02
C SER A 108 -32.63 -18.82 23.98
N GLY A 109 -33.78 -18.97 23.32
CA GLY A 109 -34.51 -20.25 23.22
C GLY A 109 -34.00 -21.20 22.12
N ASN A 110 -33.33 -20.68 21.09
CA ASN A 110 -32.88 -21.45 19.93
C ASN A 110 -31.37 -21.32 19.71
N LYS A 111 -30.82 -22.16 18.81
CA LYS A 111 -29.42 -22.03 18.37
C LYS A 111 -29.28 -20.84 17.44
N PHE A 112 -28.28 -20.00 17.68
CA PHE A 112 -27.95 -18.89 16.78
C PHE A 112 -27.60 -19.41 15.38
N ALA A 113 -28.33 -18.92 14.37
CA ALA A 113 -28.05 -19.15 12.96
C ALA A 113 -27.64 -17.82 12.32
N LEU A 114 -26.41 -17.77 11.80
CA LEU A 114 -25.91 -16.57 11.14
C LEU A 114 -26.64 -16.38 9.81
N THR A 115 -27.24 -15.21 9.64
CA THR A 115 -27.76 -14.75 8.34
C THR A 115 -26.65 -14.02 7.61
N ALA A 116 -26.40 -14.40 6.35
CA ALA A 116 -25.47 -13.68 5.49
C ALA A 116 -26.14 -12.41 4.92
N PRO A 117 -25.41 -11.30 4.75
CA PRO A 117 -25.91 -10.12 4.07
C PRO A 117 -26.11 -10.44 2.58
N ASP A 118 -27.20 -9.94 2.02
CA ASP A 118 -27.46 -9.97 0.58
C ASP A 118 -26.51 -9.03 -0.20
N ARG A 119 -26.55 -9.15 -1.53
CA ARG A 119 -25.70 -8.36 -2.44
C ARG A 119 -25.96 -6.86 -2.29
N VAL A 120 -27.23 -6.43 -2.22
CA VAL A 120 -27.60 -5.01 -2.09
C VAL A 120 -26.95 -4.38 -0.85
N LYS A 121 -26.99 -5.10 0.27
CA LYS A 121 -26.39 -4.67 1.54
C LYS A 121 -24.87 -4.60 1.46
N VAL A 122 -24.23 -5.58 0.82
CA VAL A 122 -22.78 -5.56 0.59
C VAL A 122 -22.38 -4.40 -0.34
N SER A 123 -23.11 -4.17 -1.43
CA SER A 123 -22.86 -3.05 -2.35
C SER A 123 -23.01 -1.71 -1.64
N LYS A 124 -24.02 -1.55 -0.78
CA LYS A 124 -24.18 -0.35 0.05
C LYS A 124 -22.99 -0.15 0.99
N TRP A 125 -22.48 -1.20 1.63
CA TRP A 125 -21.29 -1.12 2.47
C TRP A 125 -20.03 -0.73 1.68
N VAL A 126 -19.89 -1.24 0.46
CA VAL A 126 -18.78 -0.89 -0.45
C VAL A 126 -18.84 0.59 -0.81
N SER A 127 -19.99 1.09 -1.27
CA SER A 127 -20.20 2.50 -1.59
C SER A 127 -19.93 3.39 -0.37
N MET A 128 -20.54 3.10 0.78
CA MET A 128 -20.29 3.88 2.01
C MET A 128 -18.82 3.86 2.44
N ALA A 129 -18.16 2.70 2.40
CA ALA A 129 -16.75 2.59 2.77
C ALA A 129 -15.83 3.39 1.84
N TRP A 130 -16.20 3.50 0.57
CA TRP A 130 -15.51 4.28 -0.45
C TRP A 130 -15.72 5.78 -0.22
N ASP A 131 -16.96 6.23 -0.04
CA ASP A 131 -17.29 7.64 0.19
C ASP A 131 -16.67 8.19 1.49
N GLU A 132 -16.46 7.34 2.49
CA GLU A 132 -15.76 7.70 3.72
C GLU A 132 -14.22 7.85 3.54
N LEU A 133 -13.64 7.43 2.39
CA LEU A 133 -12.22 7.70 2.10
C LEU A 133 -12.06 9.17 1.70
N SER A 134 -11.15 9.87 2.37
CA SER A 134 -10.81 11.22 1.96
C SER A 134 -9.99 11.20 0.67
N SER A 135 -10.19 12.18 -0.22
CA SER A 135 -9.33 12.38 -1.39
C SER A 135 -7.86 12.52 -1.00
N THR A 136 -7.57 13.09 0.18
CA THR A 136 -6.23 13.16 0.77
C THR A 136 -5.62 11.79 1.05
N THR A 137 -6.41 10.80 1.47
CA THR A 137 -5.95 9.40 1.65
C THR A 137 -5.52 8.82 0.31
N ILE A 138 -6.30 9.05 -0.75
CA ILE A 138 -6.01 8.56 -2.10
C ILE A 138 -4.73 9.24 -2.64
N ALA A 139 -4.67 10.56 -2.58
CA ALA A 139 -3.50 11.34 -3.03
C ALA A 139 -2.22 10.93 -2.29
N ASN A 140 -2.30 10.70 -0.97
CA ASN A 140 -1.16 10.21 -0.19
C ASN A 140 -0.68 8.81 -0.61
N GLY A 141 -1.57 7.97 -1.15
CA GLY A 141 -1.19 6.67 -1.74
C GLY A 141 -0.28 6.85 -2.94
N TYR A 142 -0.69 7.70 -3.87
CA TYR A 142 0.10 8.05 -5.04
C TYR A 142 1.41 8.73 -4.66
N LYS A 143 1.39 9.70 -3.73
CA LYS A 143 2.62 10.34 -3.21
C LYS A 143 3.58 9.33 -2.58
N LYS A 144 3.10 8.35 -1.82
CA LYS A 144 4.00 7.36 -1.21
C LYS A 144 4.55 6.37 -2.23
N ALA A 145 3.72 5.92 -3.17
CA ALA A 145 4.13 5.02 -4.24
C ALA A 145 5.14 5.70 -5.18
N PHE A 146 4.85 6.94 -5.59
CA PHE A 146 5.52 7.65 -6.68
C PHE A 146 6.19 8.96 -6.28
N GLY A 147 6.33 9.29 -5.00
CA GLY A 147 6.80 10.60 -4.53
C GLY A 147 8.09 11.18 -5.12
N PRO A 148 9.06 10.38 -5.61
CA PRO A 148 10.18 10.94 -6.40
C PRO A 148 9.79 11.48 -7.79
N LEU A 149 8.60 11.15 -8.28
CA LEU A 149 8.01 11.53 -9.57
C LEU A 149 6.92 12.60 -9.44
N LEU A 150 6.47 12.91 -8.21
CA LEU A 150 5.42 13.89 -7.93
C LEU A 150 6.01 15.00 -7.07
N ASP A 151 5.87 16.25 -7.48
CA ASP A 151 6.29 17.39 -6.68
C ASP A 151 5.25 17.74 -5.58
N ASP A 152 5.64 18.58 -4.61
CA ASP A 152 4.75 18.95 -3.50
C ASP A 152 3.63 19.92 -3.93
N ALA A 153 3.71 20.54 -5.11
CA ALA A 153 2.66 21.37 -5.69
C ALA A 153 1.58 20.54 -6.39
N ASP A 154 1.94 19.36 -6.92
CA ASP A 154 1.09 18.40 -7.64
C ASP A 154 -0.02 17.75 -6.78
N ILE A 155 -0.02 17.99 -5.46
CA ILE A 155 -1.01 17.41 -4.52
C ILE A 155 -2.28 18.26 -4.44
N ALA A 156 -2.31 19.43 -5.07
CA ALA A 156 -3.57 20.10 -5.40
C ALA A 156 -4.28 19.25 -6.48
N ALA A 157 -5.42 18.66 -6.13
CA ALA A 157 -6.07 17.56 -6.86
C ALA A 157 -6.30 17.73 -8.38
N ALA A 158 -6.13 18.93 -8.93
CA ALA A 158 -6.26 19.21 -10.36
C ALA A 158 -5.05 18.70 -11.18
N ASP A 159 -3.82 18.78 -10.65
CA ASP A 159 -2.61 18.46 -11.42
C ASP A 159 -2.14 17.01 -11.21
N LEU A 160 -2.66 16.32 -10.20
CA LEU A 160 -2.26 14.95 -9.87
C LEU A 160 -2.53 13.97 -11.02
N ILE A 161 -3.70 14.06 -11.66
CA ILE A 161 -4.10 13.14 -12.74
C ILE A 161 -3.20 13.36 -13.97
N GLU A 162 -3.01 14.61 -14.39
CA GLU A 162 -2.17 14.93 -15.55
C GLU A 162 -0.72 14.46 -15.36
N ASN A 163 -0.15 14.68 -14.17
CA ASN A 163 1.20 14.22 -13.85
C ASN A 163 1.32 12.71 -13.81
N LEU A 164 0.36 12.01 -13.19
CA LEU A 164 0.34 10.54 -13.18
C LEU A 164 0.23 9.98 -14.60
N SER A 165 -0.58 10.58 -15.47
CA SER A 165 -0.66 10.23 -16.90
C SER A 165 0.68 10.45 -17.61
N ARG A 166 1.36 11.59 -17.38
CA ARG A 166 2.67 11.89 -17.99
C ARG A 166 3.74 10.86 -17.63
N HIS A 167 3.62 10.25 -16.46
CA HIS A 167 4.53 9.21 -15.98
C HIS A 167 4.06 7.78 -16.25
N CYS A 168 3.02 7.58 -17.06
CA CYS A 168 2.41 6.28 -17.34
C CYS A 168 2.02 5.52 -16.06
N ALA A 169 1.56 6.25 -15.04
CA ALA A 169 1.14 5.71 -13.74
C ALA A 169 -0.38 5.53 -13.62
N ILE A 170 -1.12 5.80 -14.70
CA ILE A 170 -2.56 5.51 -14.85
C ILE A 170 -2.71 4.48 -15.98
N ASP A 171 -3.69 3.60 -15.84
CA ASP A 171 -4.09 2.65 -16.87
C ASP A 171 -4.62 3.39 -18.12
N ALA A 172 -4.09 3.07 -19.30
CA ALA A 172 -4.48 3.69 -20.57
C ALA A 172 -5.52 2.85 -21.34
N ASP A 173 -5.78 1.62 -20.90
CA ASP A 173 -6.52 0.61 -21.66
C ASP A 173 -7.99 0.50 -21.20
N ILE A 174 -8.27 0.76 -19.92
CA ILE A 174 -9.59 0.54 -19.31
C ILE A 174 -10.54 1.74 -19.48
N GLY A 175 -10.04 2.96 -19.74
CA GLY A 175 -10.88 4.16 -19.99
C GLY A 175 -11.72 4.61 -18.77
N GLU A 176 -12.71 5.49 -19.00
CA GLU A 176 -13.72 5.81 -17.98
C GLU A 176 -14.70 4.64 -17.84
N VAL A 177 -14.91 4.19 -16.60
CA VAL A 177 -15.86 3.11 -16.27
C VAL A 177 -17.10 3.74 -15.68
N ASP A 178 -18.25 3.58 -16.34
CA ASP A 178 -19.55 4.05 -15.84
C ASP A 178 -20.05 3.13 -14.72
N SER A 179 -20.67 3.68 -13.68
CA SER A 179 -20.87 3.01 -12.39
C SER A 179 -22.00 1.98 -12.35
N ASP A 180 -22.83 1.93 -13.39
CA ASP A 180 -24.16 1.33 -13.29
C ASP A 180 -24.33 0.01 -14.07
N ASP A 181 -23.32 -0.45 -14.81
CA ASP A 181 -23.44 -1.67 -15.64
C ASP A 181 -23.48 -2.98 -14.82
N ASP A 182 -23.03 -2.98 -13.56
CA ASP A 182 -22.84 -4.21 -12.76
C ASP A 182 -23.89 -4.44 -11.65
N ILE A 183 -24.89 -3.55 -11.50
CA ILE A 183 -25.92 -3.69 -10.47
C ILE A 183 -27.26 -4.03 -11.12
N GLU A 184 -27.55 -5.33 -11.23
CA GLU A 184 -28.90 -5.81 -11.55
C GLU A 184 -29.86 -5.32 -10.45
N VAL A 185 -30.70 -4.33 -10.78
CA VAL A 185 -31.80 -3.88 -9.94
C VAL A 185 -32.86 -4.96 -10.01
N ASN A 186 -32.89 -5.85 -9.02
CA ASN A 186 -34.04 -6.73 -8.86
C ASN A 186 -35.23 -5.84 -8.47
N GLU A 187 -36.14 -5.62 -9.42
CA GLU A 187 -37.46 -5.07 -9.16
C GLU A 187 -38.07 -5.86 -8.00
N VAL A 188 -38.38 -5.14 -6.92
CA VAL A 188 -39.07 -5.72 -5.78
C VAL A 188 -40.50 -5.90 -6.23
N ASP A 189 -40.93 -7.14 -6.43
CA ASP A 189 -42.35 -7.45 -6.61
C ASP A 189 -43.11 -6.95 -5.37
N GLU A 190 -43.91 -5.89 -5.55
CA GLU A 190 -44.88 -5.43 -4.57
C GLU A 190 -46.01 -6.47 -4.48
N GLU A 191 -46.15 -7.11 -3.32
CA GLU A 191 -47.38 -7.80 -2.88
C GLU A 191 -47.94 -7.14 -1.60
#